data_AF-A0A8S1R4Q5-F1
#
_entry.id   AF-A0A8S1R4Q5-F1
#
_cell.length_a   1.000
_cell.length_b   1.000
_cell.length_c   1.000
_cell.angle_alpha   90.00
_cell.angle_beta   90.00
_cell.angle_gamma   90.00
#
_symmetry.space_group_name_H-M   'P 1'
#
loop_
_entity.id
_entity.type
_entity.pdbx_description
1 polymer ?
#
loop_
_entity_poly.entity_id
_entity_poly.type
_entity_poly.pdbx_seq_one_letter_code
_entity_poly.pdbx_strand_id
1 'polypeptide(L)'
;MQFQFPLQKALQTNQNGISVINAQNTRRNSFLDEVIDKMGEASAIAQQLKQIITTASRFYGSDQRVYLKSDGKNCQGLLKVGRKNLFYRDYNGQIKELQPLCVLDFYVHESVQRMGVGKELFEEMLKNEQIKPEKLAYDRPSQKLIGFLNKHYHLNQYIPQNNNFVIFNQFFSQNNQPQIVEGRIQKYGRNSQIDQLDIMMQQISQNKMNQQQQQTQQKQIYQMNPPWAIDKSTNVYNNNINLQQRTHVYKIN
;
A
#
# COMPACT_ATOMS: atom_id res chain seq x y z
N MET A 1 0.71 -24.40 14.77
CA MET A 1 -0.23 -25.27 14.04
C MET A 1 0.31 -26.68 13.98
N GLN A 2 -0.45 -27.66 14.44
CA GLN A 2 -0.03 -29.07 14.46
C GLN A 2 -0.52 -29.81 13.20
N PHE A 3 0.34 -30.64 12.61
CA PHE A 3 0.03 -31.47 11.45
C PHE A 3 -0.09 -32.95 11.84
N GLN A 4 -0.84 -33.72 11.04
CA GLN A 4 -1.04 -35.16 11.27
C GLN A 4 0.18 -36.02 10.91
N PHE A 5 1.24 -35.39 10.41
CA PHE A 5 2.50 -36.04 10.03
C PHE A 5 3.70 -35.24 10.57
N PRO A 6 4.87 -35.91 10.76
CA PRO A 6 6.12 -35.21 11.06
C PRO A 6 6.51 -34.27 9.91
N LEU A 7 6.80 -33.01 10.23
CA LEU A 7 7.07 -31.99 9.20
C LEU A 7 8.37 -32.27 8.44
N GLN A 8 9.26 -33.11 8.95
CA GLN A 8 10.45 -33.59 8.24
C GLN A 8 10.12 -34.32 6.92
N LYS A 9 8.88 -34.81 6.75
CA LYS A 9 8.42 -35.37 5.45
C LYS A 9 8.23 -34.31 4.36
N ALA A 10 8.04 -33.05 4.75
CA ALA A 10 7.82 -31.91 3.87
C ALA A 10 9.00 -30.92 3.85
N LEU A 11 9.69 -30.79 4.97
CA LEU A 11 10.57 -29.68 5.31
C LEU A 11 11.97 -30.16 5.65
N GLN A 12 12.97 -29.58 5.00
CA GLN A 12 14.39 -29.76 5.34
C GLN A 12 14.84 -28.55 6.14
N THR A 13 14.93 -28.72 7.46
CA THR A 13 15.20 -27.63 8.39
C THR A 13 16.69 -27.45 8.65
N ASN A 14 17.10 -26.20 8.85
CA ASN A 14 18.40 -25.87 9.40
C ASN A 14 18.44 -26.07 10.93
N GLN A 15 19.56 -25.70 11.55
CA GLN A 15 19.80 -25.81 12.99
C GLN A 15 18.75 -25.08 13.85
N ASN A 16 18.11 -24.05 13.29
CA ASN A 16 17.09 -23.22 13.95
C ASN A 16 15.66 -23.71 13.67
N GLY A 17 15.50 -24.87 13.02
CA GLY A 17 14.19 -25.40 12.65
C GLY A 17 13.53 -24.66 11.47
N ILE A 18 14.29 -23.90 10.69
CA ILE A 18 13.77 -23.11 9.56
C ILE A 18 14.09 -23.81 8.24
N SER A 19 13.08 -23.92 7.37
CA SER A 19 13.21 -24.40 6.00
C SER A 19 13.00 -23.27 5.01
N VAL A 20 13.83 -23.24 3.96
CA VAL A 20 13.74 -22.26 2.88
C VAL A 20 13.28 -22.96 1.62
N ILE A 21 12.10 -22.58 1.14
CA ILE A 21 11.46 -23.19 -0.02
C ILE A 21 11.48 -22.19 -1.16
N ASN A 22 12.05 -22.58 -2.30
CA ASN A 22 12.08 -21.78 -3.52
C ASN A 22 11.17 -22.44 -4.56
N ALA A 23 10.15 -21.70 -5.01
CA ALA A 23 9.15 -22.19 -5.96
C ALA A 23 9.72 -22.78 -7.26
N GLN A 24 10.90 -22.31 -7.71
CA GLN A 24 11.52 -22.75 -8.96
C GLN A 24 12.34 -24.04 -8.82
N ASN A 25 12.92 -24.28 -7.64
CA ASN A 25 13.88 -25.37 -7.42
C ASN A 25 13.31 -26.51 -6.57
N THR A 26 12.19 -26.29 -5.90
CA THR A 26 11.58 -27.30 -5.03
C THR A 26 10.67 -28.23 -5.85
N ARG A 27 10.95 -29.54 -5.78
CA ARG A 27 10.02 -30.55 -6.29
C ARG A 27 8.73 -30.51 -5.49
N ARG A 28 7.60 -30.52 -6.19
CA ARG A 28 6.27 -30.52 -5.57
C ARG A 28 6.11 -31.74 -4.67
N ASN A 29 5.62 -31.51 -3.47
CA ASN A 29 5.39 -32.52 -2.44
C ASN A 29 4.02 -32.26 -1.81
N SER A 30 3.13 -33.24 -1.80
CA SER A 30 1.77 -33.09 -1.25
C SER A 30 1.77 -32.66 0.21
N PHE A 31 2.73 -33.12 1.02
CA PHE A 31 2.87 -32.70 2.42
C PHE A 31 3.28 -31.24 2.52
N LEU A 32 4.13 -30.74 1.62
CA LEU A 32 4.53 -29.34 1.59
C LEU A 32 3.36 -28.45 1.13
N ASP A 33 2.61 -28.90 0.13
CA ASP A 33 1.42 -28.20 -0.36
C ASP A 33 0.42 -27.99 0.80
N GLU A 34 0.14 -29.06 1.57
CA GLU A 34 -0.73 -28.98 2.75
C GLU A 34 -0.21 -28.00 3.80
N VAL A 35 1.10 -27.98 4.08
CA VAL A 35 1.70 -27.05 5.04
C VAL A 35 1.55 -25.60 4.57
N ILE A 36 1.84 -25.31 3.30
CA ILE A 36 1.72 -23.96 2.73
C ILE A 36 0.27 -23.50 2.76
N ASP A 37 -0.67 -24.35 2.31
CA ASP A 37 -2.09 -24.00 2.24
C ASP A 37 -2.67 -23.75 3.63
N LYS A 38 -2.34 -24.60 4.62
CA LYS A 38 -2.84 -24.43 5.99
C LYS A 38 -2.24 -23.24 6.72
N MET A 39 -0.94 -22.99 6.54
CA MET A 39 -0.30 -21.80 7.12
C MET A 39 -0.78 -20.51 6.42
N GLY A 40 -1.04 -20.56 5.12
CA GLY A 40 -1.60 -19.44 4.37
C GLY A 40 -3.05 -19.12 4.74
N GLU A 41 -3.88 -20.16 4.95
CA GLU A 41 -5.24 -20.04 5.49
C GLU A 41 -5.23 -19.36 6.87
N ALA A 42 -4.37 -19.84 7.79
CA ALA A 42 -4.24 -19.26 9.12
C ALA A 42 -3.76 -17.80 9.08
N SER A 43 -2.79 -17.48 8.20
CA SER A 43 -2.34 -16.10 7.98
C SER A 43 -3.49 -15.18 7.53
N ALA A 44 -4.31 -15.65 6.57
CA ALA A 44 -5.44 -14.89 6.06
C ALA A 44 -6.49 -14.62 7.15
N ILE A 45 -6.79 -15.61 7.99
CA ILE A 45 -7.71 -15.46 9.13
C ILE A 45 -7.16 -14.44 10.13
N ALA A 46 -5.89 -14.56 10.52
CA ALA A 46 -5.26 -13.66 11.49
C ALA A 46 -5.18 -12.20 11.02
N GLN A 47 -5.08 -11.99 9.69
CA GLN A 47 -5.06 -10.68 9.05
C GLN A 47 -6.46 -10.19 8.62
N GLN A 48 -7.51 -10.99 8.83
CA GLN A 48 -8.89 -10.70 8.42
C GLN A 48 -9.03 -10.44 6.91
N LEU A 49 -8.28 -11.19 6.09
CA LEU A 49 -8.31 -11.07 4.64
C LEU A 49 -9.53 -11.79 4.05
N LYS A 50 -10.15 -11.18 3.03
CA LYS A 50 -11.26 -11.80 2.28
C LYS A 50 -10.85 -13.01 1.45
N GLN A 51 -9.56 -13.08 1.08
CA GLN A 51 -9.01 -14.16 0.26
C GLN A 51 -7.66 -14.58 0.80
N ILE A 52 -7.37 -15.88 0.70
CA ILE A 52 -6.06 -16.44 1.01
C ILE A 52 -5.06 -15.95 -0.05
N ILE A 53 -3.96 -15.33 0.41
CA ILE A 53 -2.92 -14.78 -0.48
C ILE A 53 -1.72 -15.73 -0.66
N THR A 54 -1.61 -16.76 0.17
CA THR A 54 -0.54 -17.75 0.14
C THR A 54 -1.16 -19.13 0.03
N THR A 55 -0.99 -19.75 -1.15
CA THR A 55 -1.40 -21.13 -1.41
C THR A 55 -0.29 -21.80 -2.21
N ALA A 56 -0.19 -23.12 -2.11
CA ALA A 56 0.74 -23.92 -2.91
C ALA A 56 0.54 -23.65 -4.40
N SER A 57 -0.72 -23.56 -4.85
CA SER A 57 -1.07 -23.28 -6.25
C SER A 57 -0.57 -21.93 -6.77
N ARG A 58 -0.55 -20.88 -5.93
CA ARG A 58 -0.03 -19.55 -6.28
C ARG A 58 1.48 -19.44 -6.07
N PHE A 59 2.03 -20.30 -5.20
CA PHE A 59 3.44 -20.32 -4.88
C PHE A 59 4.25 -20.94 -6.02
N TYR A 60 3.88 -22.14 -6.49
CA TYR A 60 4.58 -22.78 -7.60
C TYR A 60 4.41 -21.97 -8.90
N GLY A 61 5.48 -21.87 -9.69
CA GLY A 61 5.50 -21.05 -10.91
C GLY A 61 5.75 -19.56 -10.67
N SER A 62 6.00 -19.15 -9.43
CA SER A 62 6.44 -17.80 -9.09
C SER A 62 7.94 -17.73 -8.83
N ASP A 63 8.48 -16.52 -8.64
CA ASP A 63 9.85 -16.24 -8.18
C ASP A 63 9.94 -16.12 -6.64
N GLN A 64 8.87 -16.51 -5.94
CA GLN A 64 8.72 -16.31 -4.50
C GLN A 64 9.47 -17.37 -3.71
N ARG A 65 9.84 -16.98 -2.49
CA ARG A 65 10.46 -17.84 -1.50
C ARG A 65 9.62 -17.83 -0.23
N VAL A 66 9.47 -19.00 0.38
CA VAL A 66 8.74 -19.19 1.62
C VAL A 66 9.68 -19.76 2.66
N TYR A 67 9.73 -19.11 3.80
CA TYR A 67 10.48 -19.48 4.99
C TYR A 67 9.49 -20.05 6.01
N LEU A 68 9.68 -21.30 6.42
CA LEU A 68 8.81 -22.00 7.37
C LEU A 68 9.61 -22.37 8.61
N LYS A 69 9.12 -21.99 9.79
CA LYS A 69 9.69 -22.46 11.06
C LYS A 69 8.87 -23.61 11.60
N SER A 70 9.51 -24.73 11.88
CA SER A 70 8.86 -25.95 12.34
C SER A 70 9.60 -26.59 13.50
N ASP A 71 8.83 -27.24 14.37
CA ASP A 71 9.30 -28.04 15.50
C ASP A 71 8.48 -29.33 15.59
N GLY A 72 9.10 -30.46 15.22
CA GLY A 72 8.46 -31.76 15.14
C GLY A 72 7.27 -31.80 14.17
N LYS A 73 6.05 -31.84 14.72
CA LYS A 73 4.79 -31.78 13.96
C LYS A 73 4.19 -30.37 13.89
N ASN A 74 4.79 -29.40 14.56
CA ASN A 74 4.23 -28.07 14.71
C ASN A 74 4.90 -27.09 13.74
N CYS A 75 4.13 -26.47 12.86
CA CYS A 75 4.58 -25.30 12.11
C CYS A 75 4.26 -24.05 12.94
N GLN A 76 5.29 -23.28 13.24
CA GLN A 76 5.25 -22.13 14.13
C GLN A 76 5.06 -20.82 13.37
N GLY A 77 5.55 -20.71 12.13
CA GLY A 77 5.42 -19.49 11.34
C GLY A 77 5.76 -19.66 9.87
N LEU A 78 5.31 -18.68 9.09
CA LEU A 78 5.46 -18.56 7.65
C LEU A 78 5.88 -17.13 7.30
N LEU A 79 6.91 -16.99 6.47
CA LEU A 79 7.33 -15.71 5.90
C LEU A 79 7.53 -15.89 4.39
N LYS A 80 6.82 -15.12 3.58
CA LYS A 80 6.86 -15.17 2.13
C LYS A 80 7.45 -13.88 1.57
N VAL A 81 8.42 -14.02 0.66
CA VAL A 81 9.06 -12.91 -0.03
C VAL A 81 9.07 -13.12 -1.54
N GLY A 82 9.17 -12.04 -2.31
CA GLY A 82 9.30 -12.09 -3.77
C GLY A 82 9.52 -10.71 -4.37
N ARG A 83 10.09 -10.64 -5.58
CA ARG A 83 10.31 -9.34 -6.23
C ARG A 83 9.02 -8.81 -6.83
N LYS A 84 8.83 -7.49 -6.80
CA LYS A 84 7.70 -6.81 -7.43
C LYS A 84 8.16 -5.56 -8.14
N ASN A 85 7.50 -5.21 -9.23
CA ASN A 85 7.65 -3.90 -9.86
C ASN A 85 6.65 -2.96 -9.19
N LEU A 86 7.16 -1.92 -8.53
CA LEU A 86 6.39 -0.97 -7.75
C LEU A 86 6.55 0.43 -8.33
N PHE A 87 5.43 1.14 -8.44
CA PHE A 87 5.43 2.59 -8.63
C PHE A 87 5.20 3.24 -7.26
N TYR A 88 6.06 4.19 -6.89
CA TYR A 88 5.95 4.94 -5.64
C TYR A 88 6.06 6.44 -5.90
N ARG A 89 5.42 7.22 -5.03
CA ARG A 89 5.51 8.68 -5.01
C ARG A 89 6.59 9.09 -4.02
N ASP A 90 7.54 9.90 -4.47
CA ASP A 90 8.59 10.48 -3.63
C ASP A 90 8.13 11.75 -2.89
N TYR A 91 9.04 12.33 -2.07
CA TYR A 91 8.78 13.56 -1.31
C TYR A 91 8.48 14.78 -2.19
N ASN A 92 8.92 14.79 -3.45
CA ASN A 92 8.64 15.86 -4.41
C ASN A 92 7.34 15.61 -5.17
N GLY A 93 6.62 14.53 -4.84
CA GLY A 93 5.40 14.12 -5.51
C GLY A 93 5.63 13.43 -6.85
N GLN A 94 6.86 13.11 -7.24
CA GLN A 94 7.14 12.43 -8.51
C GLN A 94 6.90 10.92 -8.38
N ILE A 95 6.34 10.33 -9.44
CA ILE A 95 6.15 8.88 -9.53
C ILE A 95 7.42 8.25 -10.11
N LYS A 96 7.96 7.26 -9.40
CA LYS A 96 9.16 6.51 -9.77
C LYS A 96 8.91 5.01 -9.73
N GLU A 97 9.63 4.27 -10.55
CA GLU A 97 9.61 2.81 -10.57
C GLU A 97 10.73 2.23 -9.71
N LEU A 98 10.44 1.11 -9.06
CA LEU A 98 11.38 0.35 -8.24
C LEU A 98 11.07 -1.14 -8.36
N GLN A 99 12.10 -2.00 -8.37
CA GLN A 99 11.94 -3.45 -8.33
C GLN A 99 12.56 -4.07 -7.05
N PRO A 100 12.00 -3.82 -5.85
CA PRO A 100 12.58 -4.32 -4.62
C PRO A 100 12.20 -5.78 -4.36
N LEU A 101 12.93 -6.41 -3.44
CA LEU A 101 12.44 -7.61 -2.78
C LEU A 101 11.36 -7.19 -1.77
N CYS A 102 10.22 -7.86 -1.79
CA CYS A 102 9.08 -7.52 -0.95
C CYS A 102 8.78 -8.61 0.07
N VAL A 103 8.39 -8.21 1.28
CA VAL A 103 7.68 -9.08 2.23
C VAL A 103 6.20 -9.10 1.83
N LEU A 104 5.70 -10.27 1.46
CA LEU A 104 4.38 -10.47 0.84
C LEU A 104 3.37 -11.14 1.79
N ASP A 105 3.85 -11.93 2.74
CA ASP A 105 3.02 -12.53 3.78
C ASP A 105 3.92 -12.86 4.97
N PHE A 106 3.46 -12.59 6.19
CA PHE A 106 4.23 -12.90 7.39
C PHE A 106 3.31 -13.21 8.56
N TYR A 107 3.42 -14.45 9.03
CA TYR A 107 2.54 -15.01 10.04
C TYR A 107 3.31 -15.87 11.03
N VAL A 108 2.97 -15.71 12.30
CA VAL A 108 3.43 -16.56 13.39
C VAL A 108 2.19 -17.04 14.12
N HIS A 109 2.10 -18.34 14.35
CA HIS A 109 0.97 -18.96 15.02
C HIS A 109 0.72 -18.31 16.38
N GLU A 110 -0.54 -18.04 16.72
CA GLU A 110 -0.96 -17.21 17.84
C GLU A 110 -0.35 -17.70 19.16
N SER A 111 -0.30 -19.02 19.36
CA SER A 111 0.23 -19.67 20.57
C SER A 111 1.71 -19.40 20.84
N VAL A 112 2.47 -18.92 19.85
CA VAL A 112 3.91 -18.63 19.96
C VAL A 112 4.28 -17.21 19.52
N GLN A 113 3.27 -16.34 19.35
CA GLN A 113 3.53 -14.91 19.10
C GLN A 113 4.24 -14.28 20.30
N ARG A 114 5.12 -13.30 20.01
CA ARG A 114 5.93 -12.57 21.01
C ARG A 114 7.01 -13.39 21.73
N MET A 115 7.25 -14.65 21.33
CA MET A 115 8.31 -15.51 21.87
C MET A 115 9.62 -15.49 21.05
N GLY A 116 9.82 -14.51 20.17
CA GLY A 116 11.03 -14.39 19.34
C GLY A 116 10.99 -15.12 17.98
N VAL A 117 10.06 -16.06 17.79
CA VAL A 117 9.87 -16.84 16.55
C VAL A 117 9.86 -15.97 15.29
N GLY A 118 9.13 -14.86 15.30
CA GLY A 118 9.07 -13.94 14.17
C GLY A 118 10.41 -13.28 13.85
N LYS A 119 11.20 -12.94 14.88
CA LYS A 119 12.54 -12.38 14.68
C LYS A 119 13.45 -13.42 14.04
N GLU A 120 13.46 -14.64 14.54
CA GLU A 120 14.30 -15.71 13.99
C GLU A 120 13.99 -15.99 12.51
N LEU A 121 12.71 -16.07 12.15
CA LEU A 121 12.29 -16.22 10.75
C LEU A 121 12.79 -15.06 9.87
N PHE A 122 12.66 -13.83 10.39
CA PHE A 122 13.05 -12.64 9.65
C PHE A 122 14.57 -12.53 9.49
N GLU A 123 15.35 -12.81 10.53
CA GLU A 123 16.82 -12.83 10.46
C GLU A 123 17.33 -13.89 9.47
N GLU A 124 16.74 -15.09 9.48
CA GLU A 124 17.12 -16.14 8.54
C GLU A 124 16.81 -15.73 7.08
N MET A 125 15.68 -15.05 6.85
CA MET A 125 15.35 -14.47 5.55
C MET A 125 16.35 -13.40 5.14
N LEU A 126 16.68 -12.44 6.02
CA LEU A 126 17.68 -11.40 5.73
C LEU A 126 19.05 -12.00 5.39
N LYS A 127 19.48 -13.03 6.14
CA LYS A 127 20.73 -13.75 5.91
C LYS A 127 20.75 -14.47 4.57
N ASN A 128 19.68 -15.17 4.23
CA ASN A 128 19.59 -15.94 2.98
C ASN A 128 19.52 -15.01 1.76
N GLU A 129 18.68 -13.97 1.81
CA GLU A 129 18.53 -12.98 0.73
C GLU A 129 19.68 -11.97 0.68
N GLN A 130 20.58 -11.98 1.66
CA GLN A 130 21.73 -11.06 1.80
C GLN A 130 21.32 -9.59 1.66
N ILE A 131 20.23 -9.22 2.33
CA ILE A 131 19.62 -7.90 2.22
C ILE A 131 19.40 -7.31 3.60
N LYS A 132 19.47 -5.99 3.69
CA LYS A 132 19.14 -5.23 4.91
C LYS A 132 17.62 -4.97 4.97
N PRO A 133 17.03 -4.90 6.18
CA PRO A 133 15.58 -4.71 6.34
C PRO A 133 15.07 -3.39 5.74
N GLU A 134 15.88 -2.34 5.74
CA GLU A 134 15.55 -1.07 5.10
C GLU A 134 15.51 -1.13 3.56
N LYS A 135 16.09 -2.18 2.95
CA LYS A 135 16.09 -2.40 1.50
C LYS A 135 14.97 -3.32 1.03
N LEU A 136 14.00 -3.60 1.89
CA LEU A 136 12.77 -4.32 1.57
C LEU A 136 11.62 -3.34 1.36
N ALA A 137 10.65 -3.75 0.54
CA ALA A 137 9.31 -3.18 0.56
C ALA A 137 8.35 -4.13 1.29
N TYR A 138 7.28 -3.59 1.87
CA TYR A 138 6.33 -4.37 2.66
C TYR A 138 4.92 -4.20 2.08
N ASP A 139 4.28 -5.31 1.68
CA ASP A 139 2.92 -5.29 1.13
C ASP A 139 1.90 -5.20 2.27
N ARG A 140 1.18 -4.07 2.36
CA ARG A 140 0.09 -3.84 3.33
C ARG A 140 0.44 -4.28 4.77
N PRO A 141 1.57 -3.84 5.35
CA PRO A 141 2.00 -4.34 6.65
C PRO A 141 0.97 -4.05 7.74
N SER A 142 0.64 -5.08 8.53
CA SER A 142 -0.23 -4.92 9.70
C SER A 142 0.42 -4.03 10.76
N GLN A 143 -0.39 -3.49 11.69
CA GLN A 143 0.14 -2.72 12.84
C GLN A 143 1.12 -3.53 13.68
N LYS A 144 0.91 -4.86 13.80
CA LYS A 144 1.86 -5.76 14.47
C LYS A 144 3.20 -5.79 13.73
N LEU A 145 3.19 -5.83 12.39
CA LEU A 145 4.41 -5.83 11.58
C LEU A 145 5.13 -4.48 11.65
N ILE A 146 4.43 -3.35 11.53
CA ILE A 146 5.04 -2.02 11.70
C ILE A 146 5.72 -1.90 13.07
N GLY A 147 5.04 -2.32 14.15
CA GLY A 147 5.63 -2.33 15.50
C GLY A 147 6.84 -3.25 15.63
N PHE A 148 6.81 -4.43 14.98
CA PHE A 148 7.95 -5.35 14.91
C PHE A 148 9.16 -4.71 14.21
N LEU A 149 8.95 -4.09 13.05
CA LEU A 149 10.01 -3.45 12.26
C LEU A 149 10.63 -2.26 12.99
N ASN A 150 9.82 -1.43 13.66
CA ASN A 150 10.32 -0.35 14.48
C ASN A 150 11.15 -0.86 15.67
N LYS A 151 10.66 -1.88 16.39
CA LYS A 151 11.34 -2.44 17.57
C LYS A 151 12.69 -3.06 17.23
N HIS A 152 12.77 -3.84 16.14
CA HIS A 152 13.94 -4.67 15.86
C HIS A 152 14.91 -4.05 14.84
N TYR A 153 14.42 -3.17 13.97
CA TYR A 153 15.20 -2.61 12.86
C TYR A 153 15.12 -1.08 12.77
N HIS A 154 14.46 -0.42 13.73
CA HIS A 154 14.33 1.04 13.78
C HIS A 154 13.68 1.67 12.52
N LEU A 155 12.82 0.91 11.85
CA LEU A 155 12.08 1.35 10.67
C LEU A 155 10.73 1.95 11.10
N ASN A 156 10.62 3.28 11.02
CA ASN A 156 9.43 4.00 11.49
C ASN A 156 8.99 5.18 10.60
N GLN A 157 9.80 5.61 9.63
CA GLN A 157 9.48 6.73 8.75
C GLN A 157 9.29 6.26 7.30
N TYR A 158 8.12 6.56 6.74
CA TYR A 158 7.78 6.27 5.34
C TYR A 158 6.74 7.26 4.82
N ILE A 159 6.63 7.37 3.49
CA ILE A 159 5.56 8.11 2.82
C ILE A 159 4.41 7.15 2.51
N PRO A 160 3.17 7.40 2.98
CA PRO A 160 2.01 6.60 2.60
C PRO A 160 1.81 6.54 1.07
N GLN A 161 1.56 5.35 0.54
CA GLN A 161 1.38 5.10 -0.90
C GLN A 161 -0.03 4.59 -1.20
N ASN A 162 -0.59 4.94 -2.36
CA ASN A 162 -1.92 4.48 -2.79
C ASN A 162 -1.99 2.97 -3.05
N ASN A 163 -0.87 2.35 -3.44
CA ASN A 163 -0.79 0.90 -3.66
C ASN A 163 -0.70 0.09 -2.34
N ASN A 164 -0.70 0.77 -1.19
CA ASN A 164 -0.56 0.22 0.16
C ASN A 164 0.76 -0.52 0.44
N PHE A 165 1.75 -0.41 -0.44
CA PHE A 165 3.11 -0.81 -0.10
C PHE A 165 3.73 0.24 0.83
N VAL A 166 4.55 -0.24 1.78
CA VAL A 166 5.36 0.59 2.64
C VAL A 166 6.82 0.41 2.27
N ILE A 167 7.48 1.53 1.96
CA ILE A 167 8.91 1.62 1.71
C ILE A 167 9.43 2.68 2.69
N PHE A 168 10.33 2.28 3.59
CA PHE A 168 10.88 3.18 4.59
C PHE A 168 11.92 4.11 3.97
N ASN A 169 12.07 5.31 4.54
CA ASN A 169 12.95 6.36 4.02
C ASN A 169 14.41 5.90 3.85
N GLN A 170 14.86 5.06 4.78
CA GLN A 170 16.20 4.45 4.80
C GLN A 170 16.49 3.63 3.52
N PHE A 171 15.46 3.18 2.81
CA PHE A 171 15.59 2.56 1.50
C PHE A 171 16.37 3.45 0.51
N PHE A 172 16.14 4.76 0.53
CA PHE A 172 16.70 5.71 -0.43
C PHE A 172 18.01 6.37 0.02
N SER A 173 18.48 6.07 1.23
CA SER A 173 19.73 6.64 1.74
C SER A 173 20.93 6.08 0.95
N GLN A 174 21.76 6.99 0.44
CA GLN A 174 22.87 6.70 -0.50
C GLN A 174 23.98 5.82 0.09
N ASN A 175 24.04 5.65 1.42
CA ASN A 175 25.12 4.93 2.08
C ASN A 175 25.02 3.39 2.00
N ASN A 176 24.04 2.82 1.27
CA ASN A 176 23.88 1.38 1.09
C ASN A 176 23.13 1.07 -0.22
N GLN A 177 23.65 1.41 -1.40
CA GLN A 177 23.01 0.94 -2.64
C GLN A 177 23.42 -0.51 -2.95
N PRO A 178 22.49 -1.49 -2.94
CA PRO A 178 22.68 -2.67 -3.78
C PRO A 178 22.67 -2.22 -5.25
N GLN A 179 23.59 -2.78 -6.04
CA GLN A 179 23.84 -2.42 -7.43
C GLN A 179 22.55 -2.24 -8.22
N ILE A 180 22.30 -1.02 -8.67
CA ILE A 180 21.32 -0.74 -9.72
C ILE A 180 21.86 -1.46 -10.95
N VAL A 181 21.20 -2.54 -11.36
CA VAL A 181 21.42 -3.10 -12.70
C VAL A 181 21.02 -1.98 -13.65
N GLU A 182 21.99 -1.44 -14.39
CA GLU A 182 21.78 -0.43 -15.43
C GLU A 182 20.92 -1.04 -16.56
N GLY A 183 19.63 -1.17 -16.29
CA GLY A 183 18.60 -1.42 -17.28
C GLY A 183 18.46 -0.16 -18.10
N ARG A 184 19.00 -0.21 -19.33
CA ARG A 184 18.78 0.69 -20.46
C ARG A 184 17.76 1.79 -20.16
N ILE A 185 18.25 3.03 -20.06
CA ILE A 185 17.43 4.24 -20.16
C ILE A 185 16.79 4.21 -21.56
N GLN A 186 15.62 3.58 -21.68
CA GLN A 186 14.73 3.87 -22.79
C GLN A 186 14.15 5.24 -22.49
N LYS A 187 14.74 6.25 -23.14
CA LYS A 187 14.16 7.58 -23.28
C LYS A 187 12.80 7.41 -23.96
N TYR A 188 11.73 7.20 -23.18
CA TYR A 188 10.39 7.47 -23.68
C TYR A 188 10.35 8.95 -24.04
N GLY A 189 10.22 9.23 -25.33
CA GLY A 189 9.95 10.57 -25.81
C GLY A 189 8.74 11.12 -25.06
N ARG A 190 8.92 12.27 -24.41
CA ARG A 190 7.83 13.05 -23.82
C ARG A 190 6.79 13.32 -24.91
N ASN A 191 5.62 12.73 -24.80
CA ASN A 191 4.49 13.02 -25.69
C ASN A 191 3.82 14.33 -25.23
N SER A 192 3.86 15.35 -26.09
CA SER A 192 3.34 16.70 -25.87
C SER A 192 1.85 16.79 -25.50
N GLN A 193 1.08 15.70 -25.69
CA GLN A 193 -0.33 15.61 -25.29
C GLN A 193 -0.53 15.42 -23.79
N ILE A 194 0.42 14.76 -23.09
CA ILE A 194 0.32 14.57 -21.63
C ILE A 194 0.57 15.92 -20.93
N ASP A 195 1.54 16.69 -21.42
CA ASP A 195 1.79 18.06 -20.94
C ASP A 195 0.57 18.96 -21.15
N GLN A 196 -0.15 18.83 -22.28
CA GLN A 196 -1.39 19.58 -22.53
C GLN A 196 -2.52 19.20 -21.57
N LEU A 197 -2.66 17.92 -21.23
CA LEU A 197 -3.67 17.44 -20.28
C LEU A 197 -3.36 17.89 -18.85
N ASP A 198 -2.08 17.86 -18.43
CA ASP A 198 -1.67 18.34 -17.11
C ASP A 198 -1.83 19.86 -16.99
N ILE A 199 -1.47 20.62 -18.03
CA ILE A 199 -1.69 22.08 -18.08
C ILE A 199 -3.20 22.40 -18.02
N MET A 200 -4.03 21.67 -18.75
CA MET A 200 -5.48 21.87 -18.79
C MET A 200 -6.14 21.52 -17.45
N MET A 201 -5.72 20.43 -16.80
CA MET A 201 -6.15 20.06 -15.45
C MET A 201 -5.77 21.09 -14.40
N GLN A 202 -4.58 21.70 -14.53
CA GLN A 202 -4.10 22.74 -13.63
C GLN A 202 -4.90 24.05 -13.79
N GLN A 203 -5.25 24.42 -15.02
CA GLN A 203 -6.11 25.57 -15.32
C GLN A 203 -7.55 25.39 -14.80
N ILE A 204 -8.13 24.18 -14.92
CA ILE A 204 -9.47 23.88 -14.37
C ILE A 204 -9.48 24.01 -12.84
N SER A 205 -8.40 23.58 -12.17
CA SER A 205 -8.28 23.68 -10.72
C SER A 205 -8.13 25.14 -10.24
N GLN A 206 -7.36 25.96 -10.96
CA GLN A 206 -7.23 27.40 -10.68
C GLN A 206 -8.54 28.15 -10.90
N ASN A 207 -9.28 27.84 -11.98
CA ASN A 207 -10.58 28.44 -12.25
C ASN A 207 -11.63 28.09 -11.20
N LYS A 208 -11.60 26.87 -10.64
CA LYS A 208 -12.48 26.47 -9.53
C LYS A 208 -12.17 27.22 -8.23
N MET A 209 -10.89 27.46 -7.90
CA MET A 209 -10.53 28.30 -6.75
C MET A 209 -10.97 29.76 -6.90
N ASN A 210 -10.81 30.33 -8.10
CA ASN A 210 -11.21 31.72 -8.36
C ASN A 210 -12.75 31.90 -8.33
N GLN A 211 -13.53 30.91 -8.76
CA GLN A 211 -15.00 30.95 -8.61
C GLN A 211 -15.46 30.84 -7.15
N GLN A 212 -14.74 30.09 -6.30
CA GLN A 212 -15.04 30.03 -4.85
C GLN A 212 -14.71 31.35 -4.14
N GLN A 213 -13.64 32.05 -4.53
CA GLN A 213 -13.27 33.36 -3.97
C GLN A 213 -14.25 34.47 -4.37
N GLN A 214 -14.81 34.45 -5.59
CA GLN A 214 -15.85 35.41 -5.99
C GLN A 214 -17.18 35.21 -5.25
N GLN A 215 -17.55 33.96 -4.92
CA GLN A 215 -18.74 33.70 -4.08
C GLN A 215 -18.55 34.10 -2.61
N THR A 216 -17.32 34.10 -2.09
CA THR A 216 -17.04 34.56 -0.71
C THR A 216 -17.03 36.07 -0.60
N GLN A 217 -16.55 36.80 -1.63
CA GLN A 217 -16.62 38.26 -1.66
C GLN A 217 -18.06 38.78 -1.85
N GLN A 218 -18.89 38.15 -2.68
CA GLN A 218 -20.31 38.53 -2.77
C GLN A 218 -21.04 38.32 -1.44
N LYS A 219 -20.75 37.25 -0.68
CA LYS A 219 -21.35 37.03 0.65
C LYS A 219 -20.94 38.06 1.71
N GLN A 220 -19.77 38.69 1.59
CA GLN A 220 -19.35 39.77 2.51
C GLN A 220 -20.02 41.11 2.19
N ILE A 221 -20.33 41.39 0.91
CA ILE A 221 -21.04 42.62 0.51
C ILE A 221 -22.50 42.60 1.03
N TYR A 222 -23.13 41.43 1.12
CA TYR A 222 -24.49 41.30 1.67
C TYR A 222 -24.59 41.39 3.21
N GLN A 223 -23.48 41.54 3.94
CA GLN A 223 -23.50 41.65 5.41
C GLN A 223 -23.37 43.09 5.95
N MET A 224 -23.21 44.10 5.09
CA MET A 224 -23.00 45.48 5.55
C MET A 224 -24.25 46.36 5.58
N ASN A 225 -25.45 45.89 5.21
CA ASN A 225 -26.68 46.67 5.41
C ASN A 225 -27.89 45.77 5.71
N PRO A 226 -28.49 45.85 6.92
CA PRO A 226 -29.74 45.17 7.21
C PRO A 226 -30.94 45.87 6.54
N PRO A 227 -32.05 45.16 6.25
CA PRO A 227 -33.13 45.61 5.35
C PRO A 227 -34.01 46.76 5.86
N TRP A 228 -33.64 47.46 6.92
CA TRP A 228 -34.47 48.50 7.55
C TRP A 228 -33.80 49.88 7.62
N ALA A 229 -32.59 50.05 7.09
CA ALA A 229 -31.92 51.35 7.03
C ALA A 229 -32.61 52.26 6.00
N ILE A 230 -33.51 53.11 6.48
CA ILE A 230 -34.14 54.18 5.70
C ILE A 230 -33.13 55.32 5.58
N ASP A 231 -32.71 55.65 4.35
CA ASP A 231 -32.13 56.96 4.08
C ASP A 231 -33.07 57.79 3.20
N LYS A 232 -33.37 59.00 3.68
CA LYS A 232 -34.33 59.93 3.11
C LYS A 232 -33.59 60.89 2.19
N SER A 233 -33.67 60.71 0.88
CA SER A 233 -33.58 61.83 -0.08
C SER A 233 -33.92 61.43 -1.53
N THR A 234 -35.11 61.86 -1.96
CA THR A 234 -35.36 62.67 -3.17
C THR A 234 -35.16 62.07 -4.58
N ASN A 235 -36.30 61.99 -5.31
CA ASN A 235 -36.52 62.22 -6.76
C ASN A 235 -36.02 61.18 -7.80
N VAL A 236 -36.67 60.89 -8.94
CA VAL A 236 -38.00 61.12 -9.56
C VAL A 236 -37.96 60.33 -10.90
N TYR A 237 -39.07 59.68 -11.29
CA TYR A 237 -39.42 59.16 -12.65
C TYR A 237 -38.51 58.14 -13.38
N ASN A 238 -39.03 56.94 -13.70
CA ASN A 238 -39.77 56.65 -14.95
C ASN A 238 -39.98 55.13 -15.20
N ASN A 239 -41.26 54.76 -15.28
CA ASN A 239 -41.93 53.84 -16.22
C ASN A 239 -41.08 52.94 -17.16
N ASN A 240 -41.31 51.62 -17.12
CA ASN A 240 -42.22 50.90 -18.04
C ASN A 240 -42.07 49.35 -17.98
N ILE A 241 -43.16 48.69 -17.57
CA ILE A 241 -43.88 47.59 -18.25
C ILE A 241 -43.05 46.56 -19.05
N ASN A 242 -42.99 45.32 -18.54
CA ASN A 242 -43.65 44.18 -19.21
C ASN A 242 -43.74 42.94 -18.30
N LEU A 243 -44.99 42.57 -17.98
CA LEU A 243 -45.42 41.39 -17.23
C LEU A 243 -46.06 40.41 -18.22
N GLN A 244 -45.48 39.22 -18.42
CA GLN A 244 -46.20 37.98 -18.77
C GLN A 244 -45.39 36.79 -18.21
N GLN A 245 -45.67 36.37 -16.97
CA GLN A 245 -46.54 35.24 -16.61
C GLN A 245 -46.03 33.85 -17.06
N ARG A 246 -45.34 33.15 -16.15
CA ARG A 246 -45.28 31.69 -16.06
C ARG A 246 -46.07 31.23 -14.83
N THR A 247 -47.21 30.60 -15.05
CA THR A 247 -47.93 29.75 -14.09
C THR A 247 -47.12 28.45 -13.89
N HIS A 248 -46.72 28.07 -12.65
CA HIS A 248 -47.47 27.21 -11.70
C HIS A 248 -47.87 25.86 -12.34
N VAL A 249 -47.51 24.66 -11.87
CA VAL A 249 -47.63 24.09 -10.51
C VAL A 249 -46.83 22.76 -10.42
N TYR A 250 -46.22 22.50 -9.27
CA TYR A 250 -45.75 21.17 -8.81
C TYR A 250 -46.92 20.25 -8.47
N LYS A 251 -46.86 18.94 -8.81
CA LYS A 251 -47.44 17.92 -7.93
C LYS A 251 -46.71 16.58 -8.02
N ILE A 252 -46.42 16.09 -6.82
CA ILE A 252 -45.82 14.83 -6.43
C ILE A 252 -46.98 13.85 -6.24
N ASN A 253 -46.86 12.65 -6.81
CA ASN A 253 -47.18 11.35 -6.22
C ASN A 253 -46.71 10.25 -7.18
#